data_AF-C5DG03-F1
#
_entry.id   AF-C5DG03-F1
#
_cell.length_a   1.000
_cell.length_b   1.000
_cell.length_c   1.000
_cell.angle_alpha   90.00
_cell.angle_beta   90.00
_cell.angle_gamma   90.00
#
_symmetry.space_group_name_H-M   'P 1'
#
loop_
_entity.id
_entity.type
_entity.pdbx_description
1 polymer ?
#
loop_
_entity_poly.entity_id
_entity_poly.type
_entity_poly.pdbx_seq_one_letter_code
_entity_poly.pdbx_strand_id
1 'polypeptide(L)'
;MIKTPDTPEHTGANEELNVDEIHEIDENDVEDLDLGYGNEDEQQNDRSSLKREASTDDDIVFDQKDEFVPQVNISSPFSSTANITRLRDSHSSAQGRLSMSQQSKFVSYCDDRLMEIQRKFVQSRGLAEENGYRELSPLLQDLKSLLDFIWYSIEGIPNTELLLKQNLDDMLARQFANTRSTNFGQTYYLIRVADDFLDYLTKFDLTHLKVEEQQKTVAKVFKFLMILDKVFAKCLEGLIPGNLKMNGTEMVRISGIAERTRMVLPQYLEQQKIHGYHYEVSKVYEETLERCA
;
A
#
# COMPACT_ATOMS: atom_id res chain seq x y z
N MET A 1 -6.30 -4.30 -58.83
CA MET A 1 -6.05 -5.15 -57.65
C MET A 1 -4.67 -4.76 -57.13
N ILE A 2 -4.65 -3.92 -56.10
CA ILE A 2 -3.40 -3.44 -55.48
C ILE A 2 -2.89 -4.59 -54.61
N LYS A 3 -1.69 -5.09 -54.92
CA LYS A 3 -1.03 -6.14 -54.13
C LYS A 3 -0.61 -5.53 -52.79
N THR A 4 -1.01 -6.15 -51.69
CA THR A 4 -0.46 -5.85 -50.37
C THR A 4 1.04 -6.18 -50.36
N PRO A 5 1.88 -5.34 -49.73
CA PRO A 5 3.30 -5.62 -49.60
C PRO A 5 3.52 -6.86 -48.72
N ASP A 6 4.47 -7.70 -49.10
CA ASP A 6 4.85 -8.89 -48.33
C ASP A 6 5.55 -8.48 -47.03
N THR A 7 5.11 -9.07 -45.92
CA THR A 7 5.70 -8.83 -44.60
C THR A 7 7.10 -9.45 -44.53
N PRO A 8 8.12 -8.74 -44.01
CA PRO A 8 9.48 -9.28 -43.89
C PRO A 8 9.52 -10.54 -43.02
N GLU A 9 10.37 -11.49 -43.40
CA GLU A 9 10.58 -12.75 -42.67
C GLU A 9 11.29 -12.47 -41.34
N HIS A 10 10.78 -13.03 -40.25
CA HIS A 10 11.31 -12.80 -38.91
C HIS A 10 12.63 -13.56 -38.72
N THR A 11 13.65 -12.94 -38.13
CA THR A 11 14.94 -13.59 -37.86
C THR A 11 14.81 -14.75 -36.86
N GLY A 12 15.68 -15.76 -37.01
CA GLY A 12 15.71 -16.94 -36.16
C GLY A 12 16.33 -16.68 -34.77
N ALA A 13 16.19 -17.66 -33.87
CA ALA A 13 16.52 -17.51 -32.44
C ALA A 13 18.00 -17.19 -32.10
N ASN A 14 18.93 -17.34 -33.04
CA ASN A 14 20.37 -17.11 -32.83
C ASN A 14 20.98 -16.16 -33.88
N GLU A 15 20.15 -15.30 -34.49
CA GLU A 15 20.58 -14.40 -35.55
C GLU A 15 20.29 -12.95 -35.11
N GLU A 16 21.34 -12.13 -35.02
CA GLU A 16 21.21 -10.72 -34.66
C GLU A 16 20.80 -9.90 -35.89
N LEU A 17 19.76 -9.08 -35.72
CA LEU A 17 19.29 -8.16 -36.77
C LEU A 17 20.38 -7.12 -37.03
N ASN A 18 20.84 -7.03 -38.28
CA ASN A 18 21.70 -5.95 -38.72
C ASN A 18 20.87 -4.66 -38.87
N VAL A 19 20.84 -3.85 -37.83
CA VAL A 19 20.04 -2.60 -37.76
C VAL A 19 20.48 -1.53 -38.75
N ASP A 20 21.68 -1.66 -39.34
CA ASP A 20 22.20 -0.72 -40.35
C ASP A 20 21.53 -0.89 -41.73
N GLU A 21 20.80 -1.99 -41.97
CA GLU A 21 20.03 -2.24 -43.20
C GLU A 21 18.55 -1.81 -43.10
N ILE A 22 18.12 -1.23 -41.98
CA ILE A 22 16.77 -0.71 -41.83
C ILE A 22 16.68 0.60 -42.64
N HIS A 23 16.02 0.55 -43.79
CA HIS A 23 15.67 1.75 -44.54
C HIS A 23 14.77 2.65 -43.69
N GLU A 24 15.24 3.85 -43.38
CA GLU A 24 14.42 4.92 -42.82
C GLU A 24 13.25 5.21 -43.77
N ILE A 25 12.05 5.30 -43.21
CA ILE A 25 10.84 5.59 -43.99
C ILE A 25 10.96 7.02 -44.52
N ASP A 26 10.80 7.20 -45.83
CA ASP A 26 10.86 8.52 -46.48
C ASP A 26 9.72 9.40 -45.92
N GLU A 27 10.01 10.64 -45.57
CA GLU A 27 9.04 11.59 -45.00
C GLU A 27 7.83 11.80 -45.93
N ASN A 28 7.98 11.54 -47.23
CA ASN A 28 6.90 11.60 -48.22
C ASN A 28 5.89 10.43 -48.11
N ASP A 29 6.29 9.27 -47.56
CA ASP A 29 5.37 8.12 -47.38
C ASP A 29 4.43 8.32 -46.18
N VAL A 30 4.72 9.29 -45.30
CA VAL A 30 3.90 9.63 -44.14
C VAL A 30 2.73 10.54 -44.51
N GLU A 31 2.83 11.29 -45.61
CA GLU A 31 1.79 12.23 -46.06
C GLU A 31 0.59 11.55 -46.74
N ASP A 32 0.71 10.30 -47.16
CA ASP A 32 -0.39 9.53 -47.79
C ASP A 32 -1.31 8.83 -46.76
N LEU A 33 -1.06 9.02 -45.44
CA LEU A 33 -1.93 8.56 -44.36
C LEU A 33 -3.05 9.59 -44.08
N ASP A 34 -3.96 9.76 -45.04
CA ASP A 34 -5.20 10.54 -44.87
C ASP A 34 -6.21 9.77 -44.00
N LEU A 35 -6.07 9.91 -42.67
CA LEU A 35 -7.10 9.51 -41.71
C LEU A 35 -8.18 10.61 -41.63
N GLY A 36 -9.00 10.70 -42.67
CA GLY A 36 -10.11 11.65 -42.77
C GLY A 36 -11.08 11.55 -41.59
N TYR A 37 -10.95 12.47 -40.64
CA TYR A 37 -11.99 12.80 -39.67
C TYR A 37 -13.11 13.54 -40.41
N GLY A 38 -14.20 12.83 -40.72
CA GLY A 38 -15.40 13.40 -41.32
C GLY A 38 -16.08 14.41 -40.40
N ASN A 39 -15.75 15.69 -40.56
CA ASN A 39 -16.62 16.81 -40.21
C ASN A 39 -17.50 17.09 -41.44
N GLU A 40 -18.79 16.77 -41.35
CA GLU A 40 -19.80 17.35 -42.23
C GLU A 40 -20.58 18.44 -41.46
N ASP A 41 -20.69 19.57 -42.14
CA ASP A 41 -21.10 20.88 -41.66
C ASP A 41 -22.56 21.02 -41.17
N GLU A 42 -22.74 22.10 -40.41
CA GLU A 42 -24.00 22.79 -40.12
C GLU A 42 -24.83 23.09 -41.39
N GLN A 43 -26.17 22.87 -41.36
CA GLN A 43 -27.19 23.94 -41.38
C GLN A 43 -28.65 23.46 -41.61
N GLN A 44 -29.52 23.99 -40.73
CA GLN A 44 -30.90 24.47 -40.92
C GLN A 44 -32.12 23.52 -41.12
N ASN A 45 -33.05 23.68 -40.16
CA ASN A 45 -34.53 23.70 -40.24
C ASN A 45 -35.27 22.58 -41.00
N ASP A 46 -36.03 21.76 -40.27
CA ASP A 46 -37.49 21.90 -40.30
C ASP A 46 -38.20 21.25 -39.09
N ARG A 47 -39.35 21.83 -38.74
CA ARG A 47 -40.23 21.43 -37.65
C ARG A 47 -40.83 20.04 -37.88
N SER A 48 -40.69 19.14 -36.91
CA SER A 48 -41.84 18.31 -36.50
C SER A 48 -41.68 17.85 -35.05
N SER A 49 -42.58 18.37 -34.23
CA SER A 49 -42.84 17.92 -32.87
C SER A 49 -43.31 16.47 -32.87
N LEU A 50 -42.41 15.55 -32.54
CA LEU A 50 -42.75 14.24 -32.01
C LEU A 50 -42.02 14.02 -30.69
N LYS A 51 -42.83 14.11 -29.65
CA LYS A 51 -42.57 13.77 -28.25
C LYS A 51 -41.90 12.39 -28.17
N ARG A 52 -40.56 12.36 -28.09
CA ARG A 52 -39.84 11.17 -27.64
C ARG A 52 -40.10 11.03 -26.15
N GLU A 53 -40.76 9.94 -25.81
CA GLU A 53 -40.87 9.45 -24.45
C GLU A 53 -39.46 9.29 -23.89
N ALA A 54 -39.25 9.82 -22.68
CA ALA A 54 -38.03 9.60 -21.93
C ALA A 54 -37.90 8.10 -21.67
N SER A 55 -37.08 7.43 -22.47
CA SER A 55 -36.48 6.16 -22.07
C SER A 55 -35.56 6.47 -20.90
N THR A 56 -36.08 6.26 -19.69
CA THR A 56 -35.36 6.14 -18.43
C THR A 56 -34.50 4.89 -18.47
N ASP A 57 -33.42 4.90 -19.25
CA ASP A 57 -32.43 3.82 -19.23
C ASP A 57 -31.04 4.33 -19.68
N ASP A 58 -30.76 5.60 -19.45
CA ASP A 58 -29.39 6.05 -19.23
C ASP A 58 -29.20 6.07 -17.70
N ASP A 59 -28.94 4.88 -17.14
CA ASP A 59 -28.22 4.75 -15.88
C ASP A 59 -26.86 5.40 -16.10
N ILE A 60 -26.81 6.72 -15.93
CA ILE A 60 -25.57 7.44 -15.78
C ILE A 60 -24.96 6.84 -14.52
N VAL A 61 -23.94 6.00 -14.72
CA VAL A 61 -22.99 5.53 -13.72
C VAL A 61 -22.24 6.75 -13.19
N PHE A 62 -22.94 7.60 -12.44
CA PHE A 62 -22.31 8.56 -11.58
C PHE A 62 -21.65 7.74 -10.49
N ASP A 63 -20.32 7.86 -10.38
CA ASP A 63 -19.55 7.47 -9.20
C ASP A 63 -20.38 7.80 -7.96
N GLN A 64 -20.80 6.76 -7.23
CA GLN A 64 -21.60 6.96 -6.02
C GLN A 64 -20.71 7.77 -5.08
N LYS A 65 -21.09 9.02 -4.80
CA LYS A 65 -20.29 9.92 -3.93
C LYS A 65 -19.93 9.29 -2.58
N ASP A 66 -20.75 8.33 -2.14
CA ASP A 66 -20.57 7.55 -0.92
C ASP A 66 -19.41 6.54 -0.99
N GLU A 67 -18.82 6.28 -2.16
CA GLU A 67 -17.65 5.41 -2.32
C GLU A 67 -16.31 6.11 -2.02
N PHE A 68 -16.33 7.44 -2.02
CA PHE A 68 -15.15 8.28 -1.79
C PHE A 68 -15.12 8.90 -0.38
N VAL A 69 -16.02 8.48 0.52
CA VAL A 69 -15.98 8.89 1.93
C VAL A 69 -15.21 7.86 2.78
N PRO A 70 -14.50 8.30 3.84
CA PRO A 70 -13.79 7.37 4.72
C PRO A 70 -14.75 6.38 5.40
N GLN A 71 -14.54 5.09 5.16
CA GLN A 71 -15.24 3.97 5.80
C GLN A 71 -14.54 3.50 7.08
N VAL A 72 -13.22 3.70 7.17
CA VAL A 72 -12.42 3.18 8.28
C VAL A 72 -12.39 4.18 9.43
N ASN A 73 -13.04 3.82 10.55
CA ASN A 73 -12.98 4.62 11.76
C ASN A 73 -11.61 4.51 12.45
N ILE A 74 -10.74 5.48 12.17
CA ILE A 74 -9.39 5.62 12.76
C ILE A 74 -9.41 5.70 14.29
N SER A 75 -10.48 6.22 14.89
CA SER A 75 -10.61 6.37 16.35
C SER A 75 -10.97 5.07 17.09
N SER A 76 -11.44 4.06 16.36
CA SER A 76 -11.75 2.73 16.92
C SER A 76 -10.45 1.94 17.17
N PRO A 77 -10.32 1.20 18.28
CA PRO A 77 -9.08 0.49 18.59
C PRO A 77 -8.80 -0.66 17.60
N PHE A 78 -7.52 -0.98 17.35
CA PHE A 78 -7.13 -2.12 16.49
C PHE A 78 -7.54 -3.46 17.11
N SER A 79 -7.49 -3.56 18.43
CA SER A 79 -8.01 -4.68 19.22
C SER A 79 -8.85 -4.16 20.39
N SER A 80 -9.98 -4.83 20.67
CA SER A 80 -10.94 -4.45 21.71
C SER A 80 -10.35 -4.38 23.13
N THR A 81 -9.14 -4.89 23.34
CA THR A 81 -8.45 -4.91 24.64
C THR A 81 -7.50 -3.71 24.87
N ALA A 82 -7.20 -2.92 23.85
CA ALA A 82 -6.25 -1.81 23.96
C ALA A 82 -6.90 -0.56 24.56
N ASN A 83 -6.60 -0.27 25.84
CA ASN A 83 -7.05 0.94 26.52
C ASN A 83 -6.12 2.13 26.19
N ILE A 84 -6.31 2.73 25.00
CA ILE A 84 -5.45 3.79 24.45
C ILE A 84 -5.31 4.99 25.40
N THR A 85 -6.35 5.31 26.17
CA THR A 85 -6.39 6.48 27.08
C THR A 85 -5.42 6.34 28.25
N ARG A 86 -5.19 5.13 28.78
CA ARG A 86 -4.26 4.90 29.91
C ARG A 86 -2.79 4.94 29.50
N LEU A 87 -2.50 4.68 28.22
CA LEU A 87 -1.14 4.67 27.69
C LEU A 87 -0.57 6.09 27.48
N ARG A 88 -1.44 7.10 27.34
CA ARG A 88 -1.04 8.50 27.15
C ARG A 88 -0.34 9.11 28.37
N ASP A 89 -0.75 8.73 29.57
CA ASP A 89 -0.24 9.29 30.83
C ASP A 89 1.14 8.75 31.23
N SER A 90 1.70 7.78 30.49
CA SER A 90 3.01 7.17 30.77
C SER A 90 4.15 7.69 29.87
N HIS A 91 3.88 8.71 29.03
CA HIS A 91 4.91 9.34 28.18
C HIS A 91 5.74 10.35 28.96
N SER A 92 6.65 9.87 29.81
CA SER A 92 7.68 10.72 30.41
C SER A 92 8.89 9.90 30.89
N SER A 93 9.54 9.18 29.99
CA SER A 93 10.94 8.82 30.22
C SER A 93 11.71 8.86 28.91
N ALA A 94 12.77 9.67 28.87
CA ALA A 94 13.74 9.63 27.80
C ALA A 94 14.32 8.22 27.74
N GLN A 95 13.84 7.39 26.81
CA GLN A 95 14.38 6.06 26.63
C GLN A 95 15.81 6.19 26.10
N GLY A 96 16.76 5.74 26.91
CA GLY A 96 18.13 5.58 26.48
C GLY A 96 18.21 4.45 25.44
N ARG A 97 19.17 4.56 24.53
CA ARG A 97 19.52 3.47 23.60
C ARG A 97 19.75 2.18 24.38
N LEU A 98 19.16 1.08 23.89
CA LEU A 98 19.34 -0.25 24.46
C LEU A 98 20.83 -0.61 24.58
N SER A 99 21.23 -1.31 25.63
CA SER A 99 22.58 -1.86 25.77
C SER A 99 22.87 -2.89 24.68
N MET A 100 24.14 -3.19 24.37
CA MET A 100 24.48 -4.19 23.34
C MET A 100 23.83 -5.56 23.59
N SER A 101 23.75 -6.00 24.85
CA SER A 101 23.08 -7.26 25.21
C SER A 101 21.55 -7.19 25.02
N GLN A 102 20.94 -6.04 25.27
CA GLN A 102 19.52 -5.80 24.97
C GLN A 102 19.27 -5.72 23.47
N GLN A 103 20.16 -5.09 22.70
CA GLN A 103 20.10 -5.05 21.23
C GLN A 103 20.15 -6.46 20.64
N SER A 104 21.06 -7.32 21.11
CA SER A 104 21.10 -8.73 20.68
C SER A 104 19.82 -9.49 21.02
N LYS A 105 19.28 -9.31 22.23
CA LYS A 105 18.00 -9.93 22.62
C LYS A 105 16.83 -9.40 21.79
N PHE A 106 16.84 -8.12 21.45
CA PHE A 106 15.84 -7.50 20.58
C PHE A 106 15.86 -8.14 19.18
N VAL A 107 17.05 -8.27 18.59
CA VAL A 107 17.25 -8.91 17.28
C VAL A 107 16.73 -10.35 17.31
N SER A 108 17.19 -11.16 18.27
CA SER A 108 16.72 -12.55 18.42
C SER A 108 15.20 -12.63 18.59
N TYR A 109 14.62 -11.75 19.42
CA TYR A 109 13.17 -11.71 19.60
C TYR A 109 12.43 -11.39 18.29
N CYS A 110 12.89 -10.40 17.52
CA CYS A 110 12.24 -10.04 16.27
C CYS A 110 12.37 -11.17 15.24
N ASP A 111 13.53 -11.80 15.12
CA ASP A 111 13.76 -12.93 14.24
C ASP A 111 12.87 -14.13 14.63
N ASP A 112 12.82 -14.47 15.92
CA ASP A 112 11.98 -15.55 16.44
C ASP A 112 10.50 -15.27 16.17
N ARG A 113 10.03 -14.02 16.39
CA ARG A 113 8.64 -13.63 16.15
C ARG A 113 8.27 -13.68 14.68
N LEU A 114 9.12 -13.17 13.79
CA LEU A 114 8.89 -13.26 12.35
C LEU A 114 8.86 -14.72 11.89
N MET A 115 9.77 -15.56 12.40
CA MET A 115 9.77 -16.99 12.11
C MET A 115 8.52 -17.69 12.63
N GLU A 116 8.05 -17.38 13.84
CA GLU A 116 6.81 -17.90 14.39
C GLU A 116 5.60 -17.52 13.53
N ILE A 117 5.51 -16.26 13.12
CA ILE A 117 4.45 -15.75 12.23
C ILE A 117 4.49 -16.48 10.90
N GLN A 118 5.66 -16.55 10.26
CA GLN A 118 5.87 -17.25 9.00
C GLN A 118 5.50 -18.74 9.12
N ARG A 119 5.92 -19.41 10.20
CA ARG A 119 5.59 -20.82 10.44
C ARG A 119 4.08 -21.04 10.55
N LYS A 120 3.38 -20.22 11.35
CA LYS A 120 1.91 -20.29 11.49
C LYS A 120 1.21 -20.01 10.15
N PHE A 121 1.73 -19.06 9.38
CA PHE A 121 1.23 -18.76 8.04
C PHE A 121 1.41 -19.95 7.10
N VAL A 122 2.61 -20.53 7.02
CA VAL A 122 2.89 -21.70 6.19
C VAL A 122 2.05 -22.92 6.63
N GLN A 123 1.83 -23.10 7.93
CA GLN A 123 0.94 -24.14 8.46
C GLN A 123 -0.52 -23.98 8.02
N SER A 124 -1.00 -22.73 7.89
CA SER A 124 -2.34 -22.43 7.36
C SER A 124 -2.53 -22.80 5.88
N ARG A 125 -1.45 -23.16 5.17
CA ARG A 125 -1.47 -23.49 3.72
C ARG A 125 -1.33 -24.97 3.42
N GLY A 126 -1.67 -25.84 4.38
CA GLY A 126 -1.84 -27.28 4.15
C GLY A 126 -0.80 -28.19 4.81
N LEU A 127 0.06 -27.67 5.70
CA LEU A 127 0.98 -28.52 6.48
C LEU A 127 0.40 -28.96 7.83
N ALA A 128 -0.37 -28.09 8.50
CA ALA A 128 -1.04 -28.40 9.76
C ALA A 128 -2.11 -27.33 10.06
N GLU A 129 -3.29 -27.48 9.47
CA GLU A 129 -4.39 -26.49 9.56
C GLU A 129 -4.82 -26.19 11.00
N GLU A 130 -4.64 -27.13 11.92
CA GLU A 130 -5.00 -26.95 13.33
C GLU A 130 -4.11 -25.93 14.07
N ASN A 131 -2.85 -25.77 13.64
CA ASN A 131 -1.85 -24.93 14.29
C ASN A 131 -1.57 -23.61 13.56
N GLY A 132 -2.14 -23.44 12.37
CA GLY A 132 -1.97 -22.25 11.53
C GLY A 132 -3.02 -21.15 11.79
N TYR A 133 -2.86 -20.02 11.10
CA TYR A 133 -3.89 -18.98 11.09
C TYR A 133 -5.13 -19.43 10.32
N ARG A 134 -6.30 -19.45 10.96
CA ARG A 134 -7.57 -19.72 10.28
C ARG A 134 -8.07 -18.54 9.45
N GLU A 135 -7.80 -17.34 9.93
CA GLU A 135 -8.30 -16.09 9.35
C GLU A 135 -7.18 -15.03 9.34
N LEU A 136 -7.40 -13.95 8.60
CA LEU A 136 -6.47 -12.83 8.52
C LEU A 136 -6.38 -12.03 9.84
N SER A 137 -7.45 -11.99 10.64
CA SER A 137 -7.50 -11.21 11.88
C SER A 137 -6.42 -11.60 12.91
N PRO A 138 -6.20 -12.89 13.25
CA PRO A 138 -5.10 -13.31 14.11
C PRO A 138 -3.71 -12.97 13.57
N LEU A 139 -3.48 -13.10 12.26
CA LEU A 139 -2.20 -12.72 11.63
C LEU A 139 -1.94 -11.22 11.81
N LEU A 140 -2.93 -10.39 11.54
CA LEU A 140 -2.87 -8.94 11.73
C LEU A 140 -2.54 -8.57 13.18
N GLN A 141 -3.06 -9.31 14.15
CA GLN A 141 -2.77 -9.08 15.57
C GLN A 141 -1.31 -9.41 15.92
N ASP A 142 -0.79 -10.53 15.43
CA ASP A 142 0.61 -10.92 15.68
C ASP A 142 1.58 -9.92 15.01
N LEU A 143 1.31 -9.51 13.76
CA LEU A 143 2.09 -8.48 13.05
C LEU A 143 2.01 -7.10 13.73
N LYS A 144 0.82 -6.67 14.15
CA LYS A 144 0.63 -5.41 14.89
C LYS A 144 1.37 -5.41 16.22
N SER A 145 1.34 -6.53 16.95
CA SER A 145 2.05 -6.65 18.23
C SER A 145 3.56 -6.55 18.04
N LEU A 146 4.09 -7.17 16.98
CA LEU A 146 5.50 -7.04 16.61
C LEU A 146 5.85 -5.60 16.20
N LEU A 147 5.00 -4.96 15.39
CA LEU A 147 5.17 -3.56 14.99
C LEU A 147 5.18 -2.61 16.20
N ASP A 148 4.25 -2.79 17.14
CA ASP A 148 4.19 -2.03 18.39
C ASP A 148 5.46 -2.21 19.22
N PHE A 149 5.97 -3.45 19.32
CA PHE A 149 7.20 -3.74 20.03
C PHE A 149 8.42 -3.06 19.38
N ILE A 150 8.55 -3.17 18.05
CA ILE A 150 9.64 -2.54 17.31
C ILE A 150 9.57 -1.02 17.49
N TRP A 151 8.40 -0.41 17.30
CA TRP A 151 8.21 1.02 17.42
C TRP A 151 8.43 1.54 18.85
N TYR A 152 7.98 0.77 19.85
CA TYR A 152 8.24 1.08 21.25
C TYR A 152 9.75 1.16 21.53
N SER A 153 10.58 0.33 20.88
CA SER A 153 12.03 0.41 21.04
C SER A 153 12.68 1.64 20.36
N ILE A 154 11.97 2.31 19.46
CA ILE A 154 12.43 3.52 18.76
C ILE A 154 12.01 4.76 19.56
N GLU A 155 10.71 4.97 19.77
CA GLU A 155 10.15 6.22 20.29
C GLU A 155 9.56 6.08 21.70
N GLY A 156 9.53 4.87 22.27
CA GLY A 156 8.89 4.63 23.57
C GLY A 156 7.37 4.68 23.52
N ILE A 157 6.78 4.60 22.33
CA ILE A 157 5.33 4.59 22.15
C ILE A 157 4.82 3.14 22.17
N PRO A 158 4.00 2.75 23.16
CA PRO A 158 3.60 1.35 23.35
C PRO A 158 2.51 0.89 22.37
N ASN A 159 1.78 1.82 21.74
CA ASN A 159 0.78 1.51 20.72
C ASN A 159 0.90 2.49 19.55
N THR A 160 1.24 1.95 18.40
CA THR A 160 1.42 2.68 17.13
C THR A 160 0.12 3.31 16.58
N GLU A 161 -1.06 2.93 17.06
CA GLU A 161 -2.32 3.63 16.73
C GLU A 161 -2.32 5.10 17.17
N LEU A 162 -1.49 5.45 18.16
CA LEU A 162 -1.31 6.84 18.57
C LEU A 162 -0.72 7.70 17.45
N LEU A 163 0.00 7.10 16.50
CA LEU A 163 0.59 7.79 15.34
C LEU A 163 -0.48 8.26 14.36
N LEU A 164 -1.63 7.57 14.27
CA LEU A 164 -2.71 7.93 13.35
C LEU A 164 -3.36 9.28 13.69
N LYS A 165 -3.16 9.77 14.92
CA LYS A 165 -3.63 11.09 15.37
C LYS A 165 -2.58 12.19 15.23
N GLN A 166 -1.38 11.84 14.78
CA GLN A 166 -0.28 12.78 14.61
C GLN A 166 -0.27 13.32 13.19
N ASN A 167 -0.18 14.65 13.09
CA ASN A 167 0.14 15.31 11.84
C ASN A 167 1.66 15.48 11.77
N LEU A 168 2.29 14.96 10.71
CA LEU A 168 3.75 15.00 10.57
C LEU A 168 4.25 16.41 10.22
N ASP A 169 3.46 17.18 9.49
CA ASP A 169 3.83 18.54 9.08
C ASP A 169 3.96 19.49 10.28
N ASP A 170 3.25 19.20 11.37
CA ASP A 170 3.31 19.95 12.63
C ASP A 170 4.53 19.54 13.49
N MET A 171 5.17 18.40 13.18
CA MET A 171 6.34 17.91 13.91
C MET A 171 7.61 18.58 13.40
N LEU A 172 8.30 19.30 14.29
CA LEU A 172 9.56 19.92 13.94
C LEU A 172 10.72 18.98 14.27
N ALA A 173 11.61 18.73 13.30
CA ALA A 173 12.84 17.94 13.48
C ALA A 173 13.72 18.43 14.66
N ARG A 174 13.56 19.69 15.09
CA ARG A 174 14.22 20.24 16.30
C ARG A 174 13.80 19.53 17.60
N GLN A 175 12.65 18.88 17.64
CA GLN A 175 12.18 18.12 18.81
C GLN A 175 13.16 17.00 19.19
N PHE A 176 13.87 16.44 18.20
CA PHE A 176 14.78 15.31 18.40
C PHE A 176 16.27 15.70 18.31
N ALA A 177 16.60 16.96 18.02
CA ALA A 177 17.98 17.41 17.73
C ALA A 177 19.02 17.13 18.83
N ASN A 178 18.58 16.99 20.09
CA ASN A 178 19.45 16.68 21.24
C ASN A 178 19.28 15.27 21.78
N THR A 179 18.52 14.42 21.08
CA THR A 179 18.27 13.04 21.50
C THR A 179 19.33 12.11 20.89
N ARG A 180 19.64 11.00 21.57
CA ARG A 180 20.53 9.97 21.02
C ARG A 180 19.72 9.02 20.16
N SER A 181 20.33 8.51 19.08
CA SER A 181 19.68 7.49 18.27
C SER A 181 19.39 6.25 19.11
N THR A 182 18.13 5.86 19.13
CA THR A 182 17.64 4.56 19.63
C THR A 182 17.62 3.51 18.53
N ASN A 183 17.72 3.94 17.27
CA ASN A 183 17.71 3.05 16.11
C ASN A 183 19.11 2.46 15.85
N PHE A 184 19.19 1.14 15.82
CA PHE A 184 20.37 0.31 15.57
C PHE A 184 20.10 -0.82 14.55
N GLY A 185 18.96 -0.78 13.85
CA GLY A 185 18.54 -1.83 12.91
C GLY A 185 17.03 -2.09 12.89
N GLN A 186 16.25 -1.39 13.71
CA GLN A 186 14.79 -1.55 13.76
C GLN A 186 14.12 -1.27 12.41
N THR A 187 14.65 -0.31 11.64
CA THR A 187 14.16 -0.01 10.29
C THR A 187 14.10 -1.24 9.40
N TYR A 188 15.11 -2.11 9.46
CA TYR A 188 15.13 -3.35 8.68
C TYR A 188 13.92 -4.24 8.99
N TYR A 189 13.57 -4.37 10.27
CA TYR A 189 12.42 -5.16 10.71
C TYR A 189 11.09 -4.51 10.31
N LEU A 190 10.98 -3.18 10.37
CA LEU A 190 9.79 -2.47 9.90
C LEU A 190 9.54 -2.72 8.40
N ILE A 191 10.59 -2.60 7.58
CA ILE A 191 10.52 -2.88 6.14
C ILE A 191 10.08 -4.33 5.90
N ARG A 192 10.67 -5.28 6.63
CA ARG A 192 10.34 -6.71 6.50
C ARG A 192 8.90 -7.00 6.89
N VAL A 193 8.40 -6.40 7.97
CA VAL A 193 6.98 -6.52 8.37
C VAL A 193 6.05 -6.03 7.27
N ALA A 194 6.37 -4.92 6.59
CA ALA A 194 5.55 -4.40 5.51
C ALA A 194 5.54 -5.30 4.26
N ASP A 195 6.71 -5.81 3.87
CA ASP A 195 6.86 -6.73 2.71
C ASP A 195 6.14 -8.06 2.97
N ASP A 196 6.44 -8.70 4.11
CA ASP A 196 5.83 -9.98 4.52
C ASP A 196 4.31 -9.84 4.67
N PHE A 197 3.82 -8.70 5.18
CA PHE A 197 2.39 -8.45 5.33
C PHE A 197 1.64 -8.50 4.00
N LEU A 198 2.14 -7.83 2.97
CA LEU A 198 1.50 -7.81 1.65
C LEU A 198 1.43 -9.22 1.06
N ASP A 199 2.53 -9.96 1.16
CA ASP A 199 2.59 -11.35 0.68
C ASP A 199 1.58 -12.25 1.39
N TYR A 200 1.43 -12.09 2.70
CA TYR A 200 0.46 -12.87 3.47
C TYR A 200 -0.98 -12.47 3.17
N LEU A 201 -1.27 -11.16 3.08
CA LEU A 201 -2.61 -10.61 2.85
C LEU A 201 -3.28 -11.26 1.64
N THR A 202 -2.57 -11.31 0.51
CA THR A 202 -3.11 -11.81 -0.77
C THR A 202 -3.47 -13.29 -0.75
N LYS A 203 -3.08 -14.05 0.28
CA LYS A 203 -3.41 -15.48 0.39
C LYS A 203 -4.66 -15.76 1.20
N PHE A 204 -5.20 -14.79 1.95
CA PHE A 204 -6.43 -15.01 2.71
C PHE A 204 -7.66 -14.75 1.86
N ASP A 205 -8.61 -15.68 1.90
CA ASP A 205 -9.93 -15.51 1.32
C ASP A 205 -10.87 -14.93 2.38
N LEU A 206 -11.46 -13.77 2.08
CA LEU A 206 -12.40 -13.05 2.93
C LEU A 206 -13.85 -13.26 2.49
N THR A 207 -14.10 -13.90 1.34
CA THR A 207 -15.46 -14.11 0.80
C THR A 207 -16.30 -15.05 1.66
N HIS A 208 -15.64 -15.91 2.45
CA HIS A 208 -16.30 -16.84 3.38
C HIS A 208 -16.74 -16.19 4.70
N LEU A 209 -16.25 -14.98 5.00
CA LEU A 209 -16.60 -14.26 6.22
C LEU A 209 -17.97 -13.59 6.08
N LYS A 210 -18.66 -13.40 7.21
CA LYS A 210 -19.87 -12.56 7.23
C LYS A 210 -19.49 -11.13 6.88
N VAL A 211 -20.40 -10.39 6.24
CA VAL A 211 -20.17 -8.98 5.82
C VAL A 211 -19.61 -8.12 6.95
N GLU A 212 -20.15 -8.22 8.17
CA GLU A 212 -19.64 -7.46 9.32
C GLU A 212 -18.21 -7.84 9.73
N GLU A 213 -17.85 -9.13 9.66
CA GLU A 213 -16.52 -9.63 10.01
C GLU A 213 -15.50 -9.29 8.91
N GLN A 214 -15.94 -9.34 7.65
CA GLN A 214 -15.19 -8.91 6.48
C GLN A 214 -14.84 -7.42 6.60
N GLN A 215 -15.83 -6.55 6.83
CA GLN A 215 -15.62 -5.11 7.04
C GLN A 215 -14.69 -4.82 8.21
N LYS A 216 -14.86 -5.50 9.35
CA LYS A 216 -13.95 -5.36 10.50
C LYS A 216 -12.52 -5.76 10.17
N THR A 217 -12.33 -6.82 9.39
CA THR A 217 -11.01 -7.32 8.99
C THR A 217 -10.35 -6.37 8.00
N VAL A 218 -11.08 -5.89 7.00
CA VAL A 218 -10.60 -4.89 6.02
C VAL A 218 -10.24 -3.58 6.71
N ALA A 219 -11.07 -3.11 7.65
CA ALA A 219 -10.76 -1.94 8.44
C ALA A 219 -9.45 -2.08 9.24
N LYS A 220 -9.13 -3.28 9.74
CA LYS A 220 -7.83 -3.55 10.38
C LYS A 220 -6.68 -3.55 9.39
N VAL A 221 -6.86 -4.09 8.18
CA VAL A 221 -5.87 -4.02 7.09
C VAL A 221 -5.50 -2.58 6.80
N PHE A 222 -6.48 -1.72 6.55
CA PHE A 222 -6.23 -0.30 6.27
C PHE A 222 -5.59 0.42 7.45
N LYS A 223 -6.04 0.17 8.68
CA LYS A 223 -5.37 0.74 9.86
C LYS A 223 -3.92 0.32 9.95
N PHE A 224 -3.61 -0.94 9.71
CA PHE A 224 -2.24 -1.45 9.73
C PHE A 224 -1.37 -0.74 8.68
N LEU A 225 -1.88 -0.58 7.46
CA LEU A 225 -1.20 0.14 6.39
C LEU A 225 -1.01 1.64 6.70
N MET A 226 -2.02 2.32 7.23
CA MET A 226 -1.92 3.72 7.64
C MET A 226 -0.90 3.91 8.78
N ILE A 227 -0.80 2.94 9.70
CA ILE A 227 0.23 2.96 10.73
C ILE A 227 1.62 2.81 10.11
N LEU A 228 1.80 1.84 9.20
CA LEU A 228 3.07 1.65 8.50
C LEU A 228 3.48 2.90 7.71
N ASP A 229 2.51 3.55 7.06
CA ASP A 229 2.73 4.81 6.35
C ASP A 229 3.30 5.89 7.28
N LYS A 230 2.65 6.12 8.43
CA LYS A 230 3.14 7.06 9.45
C LYS A 230 4.52 6.68 9.99
N VAL A 231 4.76 5.39 10.23
CA VAL A 231 6.04 4.88 10.72
C VAL A 231 7.15 5.15 9.72
N PHE A 232 6.94 4.86 8.43
CA PHE A 232 7.94 5.07 7.40
C PHE A 232 8.16 6.55 7.10
N ALA A 233 7.10 7.35 7.00
CA ALA A 233 7.19 8.79 6.83
C ALA A 233 8.03 9.46 7.94
N LYS A 234 7.81 9.07 9.21
CA LYS A 234 8.66 9.54 10.34
C LYS A 234 10.12 9.13 10.19
N CYS A 235 10.39 7.89 9.77
CA CYS A 235 11.75 7.41 9.57
C CYS A 235 12.47 8.09 8.39
N LEU A 236 11.75 8.41 7.30
CA LEU A 236 12.30 9.11 6.13
C LEU A 236 12.74 10.53 6.47
N GLU A 237 11.92 11.25 7.25
CA GLU A 237 12.22 12.62 7.67
C GLU A 237 13.17 12.71 8.87
N GLY A 238 13.45 11.59 9.54
CA GLY A 238 14.23 11.58 10.77
C GLY A 238 13.46 12.18 11.95
N LEU A 239 12.13 12.07 11.95
CA LEU A 239 11.25 12.42 13.07
C LEU A 239 11.25 11.32 14.15
N ILE A 240 12.44 10.82 14.48
CA ILE A 240 12.69 9.79 15.47
C ILE A 240 13.90 10.19 16.32
N PRO A 241 14.08 9.61 17.52
CA PRO A 241 15.23 9.94 18.36
C PRO A 241 16.57 9.79 17.62
N GLY A 242 17.44 10.79 17.74
CA GLY A 242 18.71 10.89 17.05
C GLY A 242 18.66 11.50 15.65
N ASN A 243 17.49 11.95 15.18
CA ASN A 243 17.25 12.47 13.82
C ASN A 243 17.76 11.53 12.72
N LEU A 244 17.75 10.22 13.00
CA LEU A 244 18.26 9.23 12.07
C LEU A 244 17.26 9.08 10.92
N LYS A 245 17.72 9.38 9.70
CA LYS A 245 16.96 9.17 8.47
C LYS A 245 17.24 7.78 7.91
N MET A 246 16.24 7.22 7.22
CA MET A 246 16.46 6.09 6.33
C MET A 246 17.52 6.40 5.28
N ASN A 247 18.34 5.42 4.96
CA ASN A 247 19.32 5.56 3.89
C ASN A 247 18.65 5.37 2.50
N GLY A 248 19.37 5.74 1.43
CA GLY A 248 18.83 5.64 0.07
C GLY A 248 18.40 4.23 -0.33
N THR A 249 19.09 3.19 0.13
CA THR A 249 18.71 1.79 -0.13
C THR A 249 17.41 1.42 0.58
N GLU A 250 17.23 1.84 1.83
CA GLU A 250 16.00 1.64 2.59
C GLU A 250 14.82 2.39 1.93
N MET A 251 15.06 3.63 1.50
CA MET A 251 14.08 4.46 0.80
C MET A 251 13.57 3.79 -0.49
N VAL A 252 14.49 3.31 -1.34
CA VAL A 252 14.12 2.59 -2.59
C VAL A 252 13.32 1.33 -2.28
N ARG A 253 13.72 0.56 -1.26
CA ARG A 253 12.98 -0.65 -0.86
C ARG A 253 11.56 -0.33 -0.40
N ILE A 254 11.38 0.71 0.41
CA ILE A 254 10.07 1.11 0.91
C ILE A 254 9.21 1.67 -0.22
N SER A 255 9.76 2.48 -1.13
CA SER A 255 9.04 2.96 -2.32
C SER A 255 8.50 1.78 -3.14
N GLY A 256 9.34 0.77 -3.41
CA GLY A 256 8.92 -0.41 -4.14
C GLY A 256 7.83 -1.23 -3.42
N ILE A 257 7.90 -1.34 -2.09
CA ILE A 257 6.84 -2.00 -1.29
C ILE A 257 5.54 -1.19 -1.32
N ALA A 258 5.63 0.14 -1.17
CA ALA A 258 4.50 1.04 -1.16
C ALA A 258 3.76 1.06 -2.50
N GLU A 259 4.49 1.18 -3.62
CA GLU A 259 3.94 1.10 -4.98
C GLU A 259 3.30 -0.26 -5.25
N ARG A 260 3.98 -1.36 -4.89
CA ARG A 260 3.42 -2.71 -5.04
C ARG A 260 2.14 -2.85 -4.22
N THR A 261 2.11 -2.34 -2.99
CA THR A 261 0.90 -2.38 -2.14
C THR A 261 -0.25 -1.61 -2.79
N ARG A 262 0.00 -0.40 -3.31
CA ARG A 262 -1.02 0.42 -4.00
C ARG A 262 -1.61 -0.27 -5.24
N MET A 263 -0.83 -1.10 -5.92
CA MET A 263 -1.29 -1.86 -7.08
C MET A 263 -2.04 -3.14 -6.68
N VAL A 264 -1.48 -3.93 -5.75
CA VAL A 264 -1.99 -5.25 -5.38
C VAL A 264 -3.24 -5.18 -4.50
N LEU A 265 -3.32 -4.20 -3.60
CA LEU A 265 -4.44 -4.10 -2.65
C LEU A 265 -5.81 -3.89 -3.34
N PRO A 266 -5.99 -2.93 -4.28
CA PRO A 266 -7.26 -2.79 -4.99
C PRO A 266 -7.65 -4.07 -5.75
N GLN A 267 -6.71 -4.70 -6.45
CA GLN A 267 -6.95 -5.96 -7.16
C GLN A 267 -7.39 -7.07 -6.20
N TYR A 268 -6.76 -7.16 -5.04
CA TYR A 268 -7.15 -8.10 -4.00
C TYR A 268 -8.57 -7.82 -3.49
N LEU A 269 -8.92 -6.56 -3.18
CA LEU A 269 -10.27 -6.20 -2.72
C LEU A 269 -11.34 -6.53 -3.77
N GLU A 270 -11.06 -6.28 -5.05
CA GLU A 270 -11.93 -6.62 -6.16
C GLU A 270 -12.16 -8.14 -6.27
N GLN A 271 -11.09 -8.94 -6.17
CA GLN A 271 -11.18 -10.41 -6.15
C GLN A 271 -12.04 -10.93 -4.97
N GLN A 272 -11.97 -10.24 -3.83
CA GLN A 272 -12.76 -10.54 -2.63
C GLN A 272 -14.19 -9.97 -2.67
N LYS A 273 -14.59 -9.29 -3.77
CA LYS A 273 -15.89 -8.61 -3.94
C LYS A 273 -16.16 -7.57 -2.86
N ILE A 274 -15.11 -6.86 -2.43
CA ILE A 274 -15.18 -5.80 -1.43
C ILE A 274 -15.14 -4.46 -2.16
N HIS A 275 -16.22 -3.70 -2.04
CA HIS A 275 -16.38 -2.35 -2.62
C HIS A 275 -16.50 -1.29 -1.51
N GLY A 276 -16.45 0.00 -1.86
CA GLY A 276 -16.66 1.07 -0.88
C GLY A 276 -15.41 1.67 -0.24
N TYR A 277 -14.21 1.17 -0.53
CA TYR A 277 -12.96 1.59 0.12
C TYR A 277 -12.02 2.42 -0.78
N HIS A 278 -12.55 3.09 -1.82
CA HIS A 278 -11.71 3.86 -2.75
C HIS A 278 -10.94 4.98 -2.04
N TYR A 279 -11.58 5.64 -1.07
CA TYR A 279 -10.91 6.63 -0.24
C TYR A 279 -9.67 6.02 0.44
N GLU A 280 -9.82 4.93 1.18
CA GLU A 280 -8.71 4.31 1.89
C GLU A 280 -7.62 3.80 0.95
N VAL A 281 -7.99 3.19 -0.18
CA VAL A 281 -7.05 2.74 -1.21
C VAL A 281 -6.20 3.91 -1.71
N SER A 282 -6.80 5.08 -1.97
CA SER A 282 -6.05 6.26 -2.41
C SER A 282 -5.04 6.76 -1.38
N LYS A 283 -5.30 6.50 -0.09
CA LYS A 283 -4.49 6.95 1.05
C LYS A 283 -3.42 5.96 1.50
N VAL A 284 -3.38 4.75 0.95
CA VAL A 284 -2.33 3.77 1.29
C VAL A 284 -0.96 4.30 0.91
N TYR A 285 -0.04 4.40 1.86
CA TYR A 285 1.35 4.86 1.67
C TYR A 285 1.49 6.25 1.01
N GLU A 286 0.50 7.12 1.14
CA GLU A 286 0.55 8.46 0.56
C GLU A 286 1.71 9.27 1.14
N GLU A 287 1.80 9.33 2.47
CA GLU A 287 2.81 10.16 3.14
C GLU A 287 4.24 9.64 2.89
N THR A 288 4.39 8.33 2.83
CA THR A 288 5.66 7.65 2.53
C THR A 288 6.12 7.95 1.10
N LEU A 289 5.24 7.80 0.11
CA LEU A 289 5.61 7.98 -1.29
C LEU A 289 5.91 9.44 -1.62
N GLU A 290 5.16 10.39 -1.05
CA GLU A 290 5.46 11.82 -1.18
C GLU A 290 6.86 12.18 -0.68
N ARG A 291 7.36 11.47 0.33
CA ARG A 291 8.69 11.69 0.94
C ARG A 291 9.81 10.93 0.25
N CYS A 292 9.49 9.93 -0.55
CA CYS A 292 10.45 9.21 -1.39
C CYS A 292 10.71 9.91 -2.73
N ALA A 293 9.80 10.81 -3.14
CA ALA A 293 9.83 11.53 -4.42
C ALA A 293 10.88 12.65 -4.48
#